data_AF-A0A6V7J5B5-F1
#
_entry.id   AF-A0A6V7J5B5-F1
#
_cell.length_a   1.000
_cell.length_b   1.000
_cell.length_c   1.000
_cell.angle_alpha   90.00
_cell.angle_beta   90.00
_cell.angle_gamma   90.00
#
_symmetry.space_group_name_H-M   'P 1'
#
loop_
_entity.id
_entity.type
_entity.pdbx_description
1 polymer ?
#
loop_
_entity_poly.entity_id
_entity_poly.type
_entity_poly.pdbx_seq_one_letter_code
_entity_poly.pdbx_strand_id
1 'polypeptide(L)' 'NKIDREDREIPTHVGEDFAQRHGMYFLETSAKEAENVERLFMEIAAELVEVMNLKEYQNMLKILYRE' A
#
# COMPACT_ATOMS: atom_id res chain seq x y z
N ASN A 1 -2.21 -11.86 -4.64
CA ASN A 1 -1.39 -12.44 -5.73
C ASN A 1 -2.07 -13.70 -6.26
N LYS A 2 -1.78 -14.09 -7.51
CA LYS A 2 -2.32 -15.26 -8.25
C LYS A 2 -3.83 -15.20 -8.53
N ILE A 3 -4.38 -14.01 -8.76
CA ILE A 3 -5.82 -13.86 -9.06
C ILE A 3 -6.25 -14.43 -10.42
N ASP A 4 -5.28 -14.75 -11.27
CA ASP A 4 -5.48 -15.47 -12.55
C ASP A 4 -5.95 -16.92 -12.38
N ARG A 5 -5.88 -17.46 -11.17
CA ARG A 5 -6.33 -18.82 -10.88
C ARG A 5 -7.83 -18.87 -10.61
N GLU A 6 -8.51 -19.88 -11.13
CA GLU A 6 -9.93 -20.12 -10.86
C GLU A 6 -10.17 -20.89 -9.55
N ASP A 7 -9.18 -21.64 -9.05
CA ASP A 7 -9.27 -22.46 -7.84
C ASP A 7 -8.98 -21.69 -6.56
N ARG A 8 -9.49 -20.45 -6.47
CA ARG A 8 -9.26 -19.58 -5.31
C ARG A 8 -10.01 -20.09 -4.09
N GLU A 9 -9.27 -20.36 -3.02
CA GLU A 9 -9.83 -20.71 -1.72
C GLU A 9 -10.33 -19.50 -0.92
N ILE A 10 -9.74 -18.32 -1.18
CA ILE A 10 -10.02 -17.10 -0.43
C ILE A 10 -10.74 -16.09 -1.32
N PRO A 11 -12.02 -15.75 -1.01
CA PRO A 11 -12.74 -14.67 -1.67
C PRO A 11 -12.11 -13.29 -1.40
N THR A 12 -12.23 -12.37 -2.35
CA THR A 12 -11.66 -11.01 -2.25
C THR A 12 -12.09 -10.27 -0.98
N HIS A 13 -13.39 -10.32 -0.63
CA HIS A 13 -13.92 -9.62 0.56
C HIS A 13 -13.24 -10.03 1.88
N VAL A 14 -12.73 -11.26 1.99
CA VAL A 14 -12.04 -11.72 3.21
C VAL A 14 -10.72 -10.98 3.38
N GLY A 15 -9.99 -10.76 2.29
CA GLY A 15 -8.75 -9.98 2.28
C GLY A 15 -9.00 -8.49 2.52
N GLU A 16 -10.03 -7.94 1.89
CA GLU A 16 -10.45 -6.54 2.07
C GLU A 16 -10.83 -6.25 3.53
N ASP A 17 -11.70 -7.09 4.11
CA ASP A 17 -12.12 -6.96 5.52
C ASP A 17 -10.94 -7.03 6.48
N PHE A 18 -10.01 -7.96 6.25
CA PHE A 18 -8.82 -8.10 7.07
C PHE A 18 -7.96 -6.83 7.00
N ALA A 19 -7.68 -6.35 5.78
CA ALA A 19 -6.87 -5.15 5.59
C ALA A 19 -7.51 -3.92 6.24
N GLN A 20 -8.83 -3.73 6.06
CA GLN A 20 -9.57 -2.63 6.67
C GLN A 20 -9.50 -2.66 8.20
N ARG A 21 -9.69 -3.84 8.82
CA ARG A 21 -9.62 -4.00 10.29
C ARG A 21 -8.24 -3.66 10.86
N HIS A 22 -7.19 -3.80 10.07
CA HIS A 22 -5.81 -3.57 10.48
C HIS A 22 -5.21 -2.26 9.93
N GLY A 23 -5.99 -1.45 9.21
CA GLY A 23 -5.50 -0.22 8.60
C GLY A 23 -4.41 -0.47 7.56
N MET A 24 -4.49 -1.60 6.84
CA MET A 24 -3.55 -1.98 5.80
C MET A 24 -4.12 -1.65 4.42
N TYR A 25 -3.24 -1.35 3.49
CA TYR A 25 -3.56 -1.32 2.06
C TYR A 25 -3.84 -2.74 1.55
N PHE A 26 -4.81 -2.89 0.65
CA PHE A 26 -5.15 -4.15 0.00
C PHE A 26 -5.17 -3.98 -1.51
N LEU A 27 -4.50 -4.90 -2.20
CA LEU A 27 -4.54 -5.02 -3.66
C LEU A 27 -4.32 -6.47 -4.07
N GLU A 28 -5.22 -6.96 -4.90
CA GLU A 28 -5.10 -8.24 -5.56
C GLU A 28 -4.28 -8.10 -6.86
N THR A 29 -3.38 -9.05 -7.09
CA THR A 29 -2.43 -9.02 -8.21
C THR A 29 -2.35 -10.37 -8.90
N SER A 30 -1.99 -10.36 -10.19
CA SER A 30 -1.46 -11.54 -10.89
C SER A 30 -0.07 -11.21 -11.40
N ALA A 31 0.95 -11.82 -10.82
CA ALA A 31 2.30 -11.75 -11.38
C ALA A 31 2.40 -12.44 -12.75
N LYS A 32 1.54 -13.43 -13.03
CA LYS A 32 1.54 -14.19 -14.28
C LYS A 32 0.99 -13.36 -15.44
N GLU A 33 -0.12 -12.67 -15.22
CA GLU A 33 -0.79 -11.85 -16.23
C GLU A 33 -0.39 -10.36 -16.14
N ALA A 34 0.61 -10.03 -15.31
CA ALA A 34 1.04 -8.66 -14.99
C ALA A 34 -0.08 -7.74 -14.44
N GLU A 35 -1.17 -8.33 -13.94
CA GLU A 35 -2.32 -7.58 -13.43
C GLU A 35 -2.00 -6.94 -12.08
N ASN A 36 -2.22 -5.61 -11.99
CA ASN A 36 -2.04 -4.76 -10.81
C ASN A 36 -0.61 -4.72 -10.22
N VAL A 37 0.38 -5.36 -10.85
CA VAL A 37 1.76 -5.39 -10.33
C VAL A 37 2.39 -4.00 -10.36
N GLU A 38 2.31 -3.29 -11.47
CA GLU A 38 2.85 -1.93 -11.60
C GLU A 38 2.16 -0.97 -10.62
N ARG A 39 0.83 -1.04 -10.56
CA ARG A 39 0.02 -0.25 -9.63
C ARG A 39 0.45 -0.44 -8.18
N LEU A 40 0.66 -1.70 -7.76
CA LEU A 40 1.14 -2.01 -6.40
C LEU A 40 2.45 -1.28 -6.09
N PHE A 41 3.44 -1.37 -6.97
CA PHE A 41 4.74 -0.73 -6.72
C PHE A 41 4.66 0.79 -6.79
N MET A 42 3.90 1.36 -7.72
CA MET A 42 3.78 2.81 -7.88
C MET A 42 3.03 3.45 -6.71
N GLU A 43 1.95 2.85 -6.22
CA GLU A 43 1.20 3.37 -5.08
C GLU A 43 2.03 3.32 -3.79
N ILE A 44 2.73 2.20 -3.53
CA ILE A 44 3.62 2.08 -2.36
C ILE A 44 4.79 3.07 -2.45
N ALA A 45 5.39 3.24 -3.63
CA ALA A 45 6.47 4.21 -3.83
C ALA A 45 5.99 5.65 -3.59
N ALA A 46 4.80 6.01 -4.06
CA ALA A 46 4.21 7.33 -3.85
C ALA A 46 3.95 7.59 -2.36
N GLU A 47 3.37 6.63 -1.64
CA GLU A 47 3.13 6.74 -0.19
C GLU A 47 4.44 6.91 0.59
N LEU A 48 5.48 6.15 0.25
CA LEU A 48 6.79 6.28 0.89
C LEU A 48 7.40 7.67 0.68
N VAL A 49 7.28 8.24 -0.52
CA VAL A 49 7.75 9.60 -0.82
C VAL A 49 6.99 10.63 -0.01
N GLU A 50 5.66 10.51 0.08
CA GLU A 50 4.84 11.41 0.88
C GLU A 50 5.22 11.37 2.37
N VAL A 51 5.40 10.16 2.92
CA VAL A 51 5.84 9.98 4.32
C VAL A 51 7.22 10.58 4.57
N MET A 52 8.15 10.46 3.63
CA MET A 52 9.48 11.09 3.75
C MET A 52 9.37 12.61 3.77
N ASN A 53 8.61 13.20 2.84
CA ASN A 53 8.40 14.64 2.76
C ASN A 53 7.74 15.21 4.03
N LEU A 54 6.74 14.50 4.57
CA LEU A 54 6.10 14.88 5.83
C LEU A 54 7.09 14.86 7.00
N LYS A 55 7.96 13.83 7.08
CA LYS A 55 9.00 13.76 8.12
C LYS A 55 9.99 14.90 7.99
N GLU A 56 10.42 15.25 6.78
CA GLU A 56 11.31 16.39 6.53
C GLU A 56 10.68 17.71 6.99
N TYR A 57 9.40 17.93 6.65
CA TYR A 57 8.67 19.12 7.07
C TYR A 57 8.53 19.20 8.60
N GLN A 58 8.19 18.07 9.26
CA GLN A 58 8.11 17.99 10.72
C GLN A 58 9.46 18.29 11.39
N ASN A 59 10.55 17.82 10.81
CA ASN A 59 11.90 18.12 11.30
C ASN A 59 12.24 19.61 11.14
N MET A 60 11.87 20.22 10.01
CA MET A 60 12.05 21.67 9.79
C MET A 60 11.26 22.49 10.82
N LEU A 61 10.00 22.13 11.09
CA LEU A 61 9.19 22.82 12.09
C LEU A 61 9.83 22.74 13.48
N LYS A 62 10.33 21.57 13.90
CA LYS A 62 11.02 21.43 15.20
C LYS A 62 12.23 22.37 15.33
N ILE A 63 12.99 22.54 14.25
CA ILE A 63 14.13 23.48 14.23
C ILE A 63 13.65 24.93 14.36
N LEU A 64 12.62 25.32 13.61
CA LEU A 64 12.12 26.69 13.58
C LEU A 64 11.46 27.12 14.88
N TYR A 65 10.75 26.20 15.56
CA TYR A 65 9.95 26.52 16.73
C TYR A 65 10.63 26.22 18.08
N ARG A 66 11.89 25.72 18.09
CA ARG A 66 12.67 25.36 19.29
C ARG A 66 11.81 24.75 20.42
N GLU A 67 11.45 23.49 20.25
CA GLU A 67 11.38 22.60 21.41
C GLU A 67 12.73 21.89 21.59
#